data_AF-A0A1V5MYK1-F1
#
_entry.id   AF-A0A1V5MYK1-F1
#
_cell.length_a   1.000
_cell.length_b   1.000
_cell.length_c   1.000
_cell.angle_alpha   90.00
_cell.angle_beta   90.00
_cell.angle_gamma   90.00
#
_symmetry.space_group_name_H-M   'P 1'
#
loop_
_entity.id
_entity.type
_entity.pdbx_description
1 polymer ?
#
loop_
_entity_poly.entity_id
_entity_poly.type
_entity_poly.pdbx_seq_one_letter_code
_entity_poly.pdbx_strand_id
1 'polypeptide(L)'
;MENTFNDDVKDKALNHPDYLVRADNVKLIYDENLLSEILSSDPDFYVRQTALANITSESIIERVAKTDIDYYVRLAAVKKLTNNDILYEIANNPEEDYFICREAVLRMTSEEILLRIINGDTDKDIKSAAIEKIENQEVLFDIARHAADFYVRTDAIRHIVDENKLAEIACCDDDYYVRAIAVQHIKNDDMLYKVAINDSDYYVRKEAALRITNNKYLYDIVQHDEDAYVRRTALENITDTAILKEISEKDEDRLLARIARQMLKDASQEEDHA
;
A
#
# COMPACT_ATOMS: atom_id res chain seq x y z
N MET A 1 -22.87 17.70 -49.51
CA MET A 1 -23.20 16.49 -48.74
C MET A 1 -22.41 16.44 -47.45
N GLU A 2 -21.10 16.72 -47.47
CA GLU A 2 -20.25 16.72 -46.27
C GLU A 2 -20.66 17.82 -45.25
N ASN A 3 -20.88 19.06 -45.70
CA ASN A 3 -21.36 20.14 -44.80
C ASN A 3 -22.74 19.85 -44.18
N THR A 4 -23.69 19.31 -44.95
CA THR A 4 -25.04 19.00 -44.46
C THR A 4 -25.07 17.84 -43.46
N PHE A 5 -24.14 16.89 -43.59
CA PHE A 5 -24.00 15.80 -42.61
C PHE A 5 -23.43 16.32 -41.29
N ASN A 6 -22.41 17.18 -41.35
CA ASN A 6 -21.83 17.79 -40.16
C ASN A 6 -22.81 18.71 -39.42
N ASP A 7 -23.68 19.42 -40.15
CA ASP A 7 -24.72 20.28 -39.56
C ASP A 7 -25.80 19.46 -38.82
N ASP A 8 -26.24 18.32 -39.37
CA ASP A 8 -27.23 17.42 -38.73
C ASP A 8 -26.66 16.73 -37.48
N VAL A 9 -25.40 16.29 -37.54
CA VAL A 9 -24.70 15.72 -36.38
C VAL A 9 -24.58 16.75 -35.26
N LYS A 10 -24.17 17.98 -35.59
CA LYS A 10 -24.06 19.07 -34.61
C LYS A 10 -25.40 19.42 -33.98
N ASP A 11 -26.45 19.57 -34.77
CA ASP A 11 -27.79 19.89 -34.25
C ASP A 11 -28.30 18.80 -33.30
N LYS A 12 -28.17 17.52 -33.69
CA LYS A 12 -28.56 16.40 -32.84
C LYS A 12 -27.73 16.30 -31.56
N ALA A 13 -26.43 16.55 -31.63
CA ALA A 13 -25.56 16.54 -30.46
C ALA A 13 -25.95 17.61 -29.42
N LEU A 14 -26.42 18.78 -29.85
CA LEU A 14 -26.76 19.90 -28.97
C LEU A 14 -28.21 19.90 -28.50
N ASN A 15 -29.16 19.54 -29.37
CA ASN A 15 -30.57 19.88 -29.19
C ASN A 15 -31.51 18.67 -29.04
N HIS A 16 -31.04 17.43 -29.29
CA HIS A 16 -31.93 16.28 -29.26
C HIS A 16 -32.43 15.99 -27.82
N PRO A 17 -33.74 15.73 -27.62
CA PRO A 17 -34.29 15.53 -26.27
C PRO A 17 -33.77 14.26 -25.58
N ASP A 18 -33.51 13.20 -26.35
CA ASP A 18 -32.90 11.97 -25.85
C ASP A 18 -31.37 12.12 -25.73
N TYR A 19 -30.86 11.94 -24.51
CA TYR A 19 -29.43 12.04 -24.21
C TYR A 19 -28.58 10.97 -24.90
N LEU A 20 -29.15 9.79 -25.19
CA LEU A 20 -28.42 8.74 -25.92
C LEU A 20 -28.17 9.16 -27.37
N VAL A 21 -29.16 9.79 -28.00
CA VAL A 21 -29.00 10.33 -29.36
C VAL A 21 -27.98 11.48 -29.35
N ARG A 22 -28.00 12.35 -28.33
CA ARG A 22 -26.95 13.38 -28.19
C ARG A 22 -25.58 12.73 -28.08
N ALA A 23 -25.39 11.78 -27.17
CA ALA A 23 -24.12 11.07 -26.97
C ALA A 23 -23.62 10.37 -28.25
N ASP A 24 -24.50 9.69 -28.98
CA ASP A 24 -24.12 9.01 -30.23
C ASP A 24 -23.63 9.99 -31.32
N ASN A 25 -24.22 11.19 -31.39
CA ASN A 25 -23.74 12.23 -32.29
C ASN A 25 -22.45 12.88 -31.77
N VAL A 26 -22.30 13.04 -30.46
CA VAL A 26 -21.06 13.55 -29.84
C VAL A 26 -19.84 12.69 -30.16
N LYS A 27 -19.99 11.36 -30.25
CA LYS A 27 -18.91 10.44 -30.65
C LYS A 27 -18.33 10.75 -32.03
N LEU A 28 -19.11 11.40 -32.90
CA LEU A 28 -18.71 11.78 -34.26
C LEU A 28 -18.06 13.16 -34.33
N ILE A 29 -17.99 13.90 -33.21
CA ILE A 29 -17.44 15.25 -33.14
C ILE A 29 -15.98 15.22 -32.67
N TYR A 30 -15.13 15.96 -33.38
CA TYR A 30 -13.70 16.16 -33.06
C TYR A 30 -13.32 17.64 -32.88
N ASP A 31 -14.26 18.57 -33.05
CA ASP A 31 -14.05 19.99 -32.77
C ASP A 31 -14.05 20.21 -31.25
N GLU A 32 -12.87 20.44 -30.68
CA GLU A 32 -12.72 20.63 -29.24
C GLU A 32 -13.50 21.82 -28.70
N ASN A 33 -13.76 22.87 -29.49
CA ASN A 33 -14.56 24.01 -29.03
C ASN A 33 -16.01 23.60 -28.81
N LEU A 34 -16.56 22.84 -29.76
CA LEU A 34 -17.91 22.29 -29.65
C LEU A 34 -18.02 21.26 -28.52
N LEU A 35 -17.03 20.37 -28.39
CA LEU A 35 -16.99 19.42 -27.27
C LEU A 35 -16.88 20.13 -25.92
N SER A 36 -16.12 21.24 -25.83
CA SER A 36 -16.00 22.08 -24.63
C SER A 36 -17.31 22.79 -24.28
N GLU A 37 -18.08 23.23 -25.29
CA GLU A 37 -19.42 23.79 -25.11
C GLU A 37 -20.36 22.72 -24.52
N ILE A 38 -20.37 21.51 -25.08
CA ILE A 38 -21.17 20.38 -24.60
C ILE A 38 -20.80 20.01 -23.17
N LEU A 39 -19.51 19.93 -22.85
CA LEU A 39 -19.00 19.72 -21.49
C LEU A 39 -19.48 20.77 -20.48
N SER A 40 -19.76 21.98 -20.93
CA SER A 40 -20.13 23.09 -20.03
C SER A 40 -21.65 23.29 -19.90
N SER A 41 -22.45 22.67 -20.77
CA SER A 41 -23.87 22.98 -20.91
C SER A 41 -24.80 21.78 -20.96
N ASP A 42 -24.33 20.58 -21.34
CA ASP A 42 -25.22 19.42 -21.43
C ASP A 42 -25.67 18.98 -20.04
N PRO A 43 -26.99 18.84 -19.79
CA PRO A 43 -27.50 18.46 -18.48
C PRO A 43 -27.14 17.01 -18.11
N ASP A 44 -26.89 16.15 -19.10
CA ASP A 44 -26.67 14.72 -18.88
C ASP A 44 -25.17 14.39 -18.77
N PHE A 45 -24.80 13.76 -17.65
CA PHE A 45 -23.40 13.43 -17.36
C PHE A 45 -22.81 12.43 -18.37
N TYR A 46 -23.62 11.54 -18.95
CA TYR A 46 -23.16 10.58 -19.94
C TYR A 46 -22.79 11.26 -21.25
N VAL A 47 -23.54 12.29 -21.67
CA VAL A 47 -23.19 13.10 -22.83
C VAL A 47 -21.90 13.88 -22.58
N ARG A 48 -21.76 14.51 -21.40
CA ARG A 48 -20.52 15.20 -21.01
C ARG A 48 -19.32 14.26 -20.97
N GLN A 49 -19.46 13.08 -20.36
CA GLN A 49 -18.39 12.06 -20.35
C GLN A 49 -18.04 11.59 -21.76
N THR A 50 -19.03 11.45 -22.65
CA THR A 50 -18.81 11.10 -24.05
C THR A 50 -18.05 12.20 -24.79
N ALA A 51 -18.37 13.47 -24.54
CA ALA A 51 -17.64 14.60 -25.11
C ALA A 51 -16.18 14.64 -24.63
N LEU A 52 -15.97 14.39 -23.33
CA LEU A 52 -14.63 14.34 -22.73
C LEU A 52 -13.74 13.28 -23.38
N ALA A 53 -14.30 12.18 -23.90
CA ALA A 53 -13.53 11.10 -24.52
C ALA A 53 -12.66 11.60 -25.68
N ASN A 54 -13.15 12.57 -26.47
CA ASN A 54 -12.45 13.13 -27.63
C ASN A 54 -11.68 14.43 -27.33
N ILE A 55 -11.74 14.97 -26.11
CA ILE A 55 -10.90 16.12 -25.70
C ILE A 55 -9.45 15.67 -25.48
N THR A 56 -8.51 16.43 -26.03
CA THR A 56 -7.06 16.27 -25.81
C THR A 56 -6.42 17.46 -25.10
N SER A 57 -7.02 18.66 -25.17
CA SER A 57 -6.54 19.84 -24.46
C SER A 57 -6.52 19.64 -22.94
N GLU A 58 -5.32 19.66 -22.36
CA GLU A 58 -5.11 19.45 -20.92
C GLU A 58 -5.81 20.51 -20.07
N SER A 59 -5.90 21.76 -20.52
CA SER A 59 -6.59 22.82 -19.78
C SER A 59 -8.12 22.63 -19.73
N ILE A 60 -8.71 22.01 -20.76
CA ILE A 60 -10.13 21.65 -20.75
C ILE A 60 -10.34 20.47 -19.79
N ILE A 61 -9.48 19.45 -19.85
CA ILE A 61 -9.56 18.28 -18.97
C ILE A 61 -9.40 18.70 -17.51
N GLU A 62 -8.44 19.56 -17.19
CA GLU A 62 -8.24 20.13 -15.86
C GLU A 62 -9.49 20.83 -15.35
N ARG A 63 -10.07 21.73 -16.16
CA ARG A 63 -11.30 22.44 -15.80
C ARG A 63 -12.42 21.44 -15.47
N VAL A 64 -12.64 20.45 -16.32
CA VAL A 64 -13.67 19.41 -16.08
C VAL A 64 -13.37 18.64 -14.80
N ALA A 65 -12.12 18.23 -14.58
CA ALA A 65 -11.69 17.52 -13.37
C ALA A 65 -11.94 18.32 -12.08
N LYS A 66 -11.84 19.66 -12.13
CA LYS A 66 -12.02 20.54 -10.96
C LYS A 66 -13.46 21.04 -10.78
N THR A 67 -14.27 21.10 -11.83
CA THR A 67 -15.55 21.85 -11.79
C THR A 67 -16.79 21.08 -12.20
N ASP A 68 -16.69 19.90 -12.84
CA ASP A 68 -17.91 19.16 -13.22
C ASP A 68 -18.67 18.70 -11.97
N ILE A 69 -19.98 18.90 -11.98
CA ILE A 69 -20.85 18.53 -10.85
C ILE A 69 -20.93 17.01 -10.66
N ASP A 70 -20.76 16.24 -11.74
CA ASP A 70 -20.87 14.80 -11.71
C ASP A 70 -19.53 14.12 -11.40
N TYR A 71 -19.57 13.24 -10.40
CA TYR A 71 -18.41 12.47 -9.94
C TYR A 71 -17.76 11.64 -11.05
N TYR A 72 -18.54 10.96 -11.89
CA TYR A 72 -17.99 10.09 -12.94
C TYR A 72 -17.35 10.88 -14.07
N VAL A 73 -17.82 12.10 -14.32
CA VAL A 73 -17.20 13.01 -15.29
C VAL A 73 -15.87 13.54 -14.76
N ARG A 74 -15.81 13.98 -13.49
CA ARG A 74 -14.54 14.40 -12.85
C ARG A 74 -13.52 13.27 -12.83
N LEU A 75 -13.92 12.07 -12.40
CA LEU A 75 -13.04 10.90 -12.38
C LEU A 75 -12.51 10.53 -13.77
N ALA A 76 -13.36 10.59 -14.81
CA ALA A 76 -12.93 10.36 -16.19
C ALA A 76 -11.92 11.41 -16.66
N ALA A 77 -12.06 12.67 -16.21
CA ALA A 77 -11.11 13.72 -16.52
C ALA A 77 -9.76 13.49 -15.83
N VAL A 78 -9.75 13.15 -14.54
CA VAL A 78 -8.51 12.83 -13.81
C VAL A 78 -7.75 11.68 -14.45
N LYS A 79 -8.45 10.63 -14.90
CA LYS A 79 -7.83 9.51 -15.63
C LYS A 79 -7.11 9.93 -16.92
N LYS A 80 -7.51 11.04 -17.53
CA LYS A 80 -6.89 11.59 -18.74
C LYS A 80 -5.77 12.59 -18.46
N LEU A 81 -5.66 13.12 -17.25
CA LEU A 81 -4.60 14.07 -16.89
C LEU A 81 -3.22 13.40 -16.92
N THR A 82 -2.21 14.22 -17.26
CA THR A 82 -0.79 13.84 -17.33
C THR A 82 0.14 14.79 -16.58
N ASN A 83 -0.26 16.06 -16.44
CA ASN A 83 0.49 17.03 -15.67
C ASN A 83 0.45 16.71 -14.16
N ASN A 84 1.62 16.45 -13.59
CA ASN A 84 1.76 16.05 -12.20
C ASN A 84 1.40 17.18 -11.21
N ASP A 85 1.59 18.45 -11.56
CA ASP A 85 1.22 19.56 -10.67
C ASP A 85 -0.31 19.68 -10.56
N ILE A 86 -1.03 19.50 -11.67
CA ILE A 86 -2.51 19.45 -11.67
C ILE A 86 -3.00 18.26 -10.85
N LEU A 87 -2.39 17.08 -11.05
CA LEU A 87 -2.71 15.88 -10.26
C LEU A 87 -2.43 16.10 -8.77
N TYR A 88 -1.37 16.82 -8.42
CA TYR A 88 -1.03 17.17 -7.03
C TYR A 88 -2.09 18.06 -6.41
N GLU A 89 -2.51 19.11 -7.11
CA GLU A 89 -3.56 20.01 -6.64
C GLU A 89 -4.88 19.27 -6.36
N ILE A 90 -5.25 18.31 -7.21
CA ILE A 90 -6.44 17.48 -7.02
C ILE A 90 -6.27 16.55 -5.81
N ALA A 91 -5.15 15.82 -5.73
CA ALA A 91 -4.88 14.89 -4.64
C ALA A 91 -4.76 15.56 -3.27
N ASN A 92 -4.31 16.82 -3.23
CA ASN A 92 -4.13 17.61 -2.01
C ASN A 92 -5.36 18.47 -1.66
N ASN A 93 -6.50 18.29 -2.34
CA ASN A 93 -7.73 19.02 -2.03
C ASN A 93 -8.55 18.29 -0.95
N PRO A 94 -8.71 18.85 0.26
CA PRO A 94 -9.48 18.20 1.33
C PRO A 94 -11.00 18.13 1.06
N GLU A 95 -11.52 18.92 0.11
CA GLU A 95 -12.93 18.91 -0.26
C GLU A 95 -13.26 17.92 -1.39
N GLU A 96 -12.25 17.34 -2.05
CA GLU A 96 -12.46 16.42 -3.16
C GLU A 96 -12.74 14.99 -2.67
N ASP A 97 -13.44 14.22 -3.51
CA ASP A 97 -13.74 12.83 -3.22
C ASP A 97 -12.47 11.97 -3.12
N TYR A 98 -12.42 11.12 -2.09
CA TYR A 98 -11.31 10.21 -1.82
C TYR A 98 -10.86 9.40 -3.05
N PHE A 99 -11.79 8.86 -3.83
CA PHE A 99 -11.45 8.05 -5.01
C PHE A 99 -10.86 8.89 -6.14
N ILE A 100 -11.27 10.15 -6.26
CA ILE A 100 -10.69 11.10 -7.22
C ILE A 100 -9.26 11.48 -6.78
N CYS A 101 -9.06 11.79 -5.50
CA CYS A 101 -7.72 12.06 -4.96
C CYS A 101 -6.77 10.88 -5.15
N ARG A 102 -7.25 9.66 -4.84
CA ARG A 102 -6.47 8.43 -5.03
C ARG A 102 -6.14 8.19 -6.50
N GLU A 103 -7.10 8.34 -7.41
CA GLU A 103 -6.84 8.24 -8.85
C GLU A 103 -5.79 9.27 -9.30
N ALA A 104 -5.87 10.51 -8.79
CA ALA A 104 -4.90 11.53 -9.13
C ALA A 104 -3.47 11.11 -8.74
N VAL A 105 -3.28 10.56 -7.54
CA VAL A 105 -1.99 9.98 -7.11
C VAL A 105 -1.56 8.82 -8.01
N LEU A 106 -2.47 7.89 -8.34
CA LEU A 106 -2.15 6.74 -9.19
C LEU A 106 -1.67 7.13 -10.60
N ARG A 107 -2.10 8.30 -11.09
CA ARG A 107 -1.71 8.89 -12.36
C ARG A 107 -0.38 9.66 -12.31
N MET A 108 0.12 10.00 -11.12
CA MET A 108 1.42 10.67 -10.98
C MET A 108 2.57 9.77 -11.42
N THR A 109 3.58 10.40 -12.01
CA THR A 109 4.83 9.78 -12.46
C THR A 109 6.07 10.45 -11.89
N SER A 110 5.93 11.62 -11.25
CA SER A 110 7.02 12.34 -10.61
C SER A 110 7.21 11.87 -9.16
N GLU A 111 8.34 11.23 -8.88
CA GLU A 111 8.76 10.82 -7.53
C GLU A 111 8.83 12.03 -6.57
N GLU A 112 9.30 13.19 -7.03
CA GLU A 112 9.34 14.41 -6.24
C GLU A 112 7.93 14.85 -5.78
N ILE A 113 6.93 14.73 -6.65
CA ILE A 113 5.55 15.11 -6.34
C ILE A 113 4.87 14.07 -5.43
N LEU A 114 5.16 12.79 -5.63
CA LEU A 114 4.73 11.74 -4.69
C LEU A 114 5.28 11.99 -3.28
N LEU A 115 6.54 12.40 -3.16
CA LEU A 115 7.13 12.78 -1.87
C LEU A 115 6.47 14.01 -1.25
N ARG A 116 6.00 14.97 -2.05
CA ARG A 116 5.20 16.10 -1.54
C ARG A 116 3.86 15.66 -0.94
N ILE A 117 3.20 14.65 -1.52
CA ILE A 117 1.98 14.05 -0.96
C ILE A 117 2.30 13.34 0.37
N ILE A 118 3.33 12.48 0.39
CA ILE A 118 3.72 11.69 1.57
C ILE A 118 4.04 12.60 2.77
N ASN A 119 4.78 13.68 2.53
CA ASN A 119 5.16 14.65 3.55
C ASN A 119 4.09 15.70 3.86
N GLY A 120 3.01 15.76 3.08
CA GLY A 120 1.91 16.70 3.23
C GLY A 120 0.91 16.30 4.32
N ASP A 121 -0.17 17.08 4.43
CA ASP A 121 -1.30 16.83 5.35
C ASP A 121 -2.48 16.16 4.63
N THR A 122 -2.19 15.21 3.75
CA THR A 122 -3.22 14.40 3.08
C THR A 122 -3.63 13.23 3.95
N ASP A 123 -4.81 12.67 3.67
CA ASP A 123 -5.29 11.45 4.30
C ASP A 123 -4.26 10.30 4.20
N LYS A 124 -4.21 9.46 5.24
CA LYS A 124 -3.25 8.35 5.33
C LYS A 124 -3.31 7.41 4.13
N ASP A 125 -4.50 7.12 3.60
CA ASP A 125 -4.69 6.17 2.51
C ASP A 125 -4.20 6.79 1.18
N ILE A 126 -4.24 8.12 1.06
CA ILE A 126 -3.63 8.88 -0.04
C ILE A 126 -2.10 8.83 0.04
N LYS A 127 -1.53 8.94 1.24
CA LYS A 127 -0.08 8.74 1.46
C LYS A 127 0.35 7.32 1.13
N SER A 128 -0.40 6.31 1.56
CA SER A 128 -0.15 4.91 1.21
C SER A 128 -0.13 4.70 -0.30
N ALA A 129 -1.12 5.24 -1.02
CA ALA A 129 -1.16 5.17 -2.49
C ALA A 129 0.05 5.85 -3.16
N ALA A 130 0.60 6.91 -2.55
CA ALA A 130 1.80 7.56 -3.05
C ALA A 130 3.06 6.72 -2.79
N ILE A 131 3.17 6.10 -1.61
CA ILE A 131 4.28 5.17 -1.25
C ILE A 131 4.29 3.96 -2.19
N GLU A 132 3.12 3.38 -2.50
CA GLU A 132 2.97 2.25 -3.43
C GLU A 132 3.55 2.55 -4.82
N LYS A 133 3.62 3.84 -5.22
CA LYS A 133 4.19 4.26 -6.50
C LYS A 133 5.71 4.50 -6.47
N ILE A 134 6.34 4.53 -5.30
CA ILE A 134 7.79 4.73 -5.20
C ILE A 134 8.50 3.41 -5.49
N GLU A 135 9.29 3.37 -6.56
CA GLU A 135 10.10 2.19 -6.91
C GLU A 135 11.52 2.27 -6.35
N ASN A 136 12.01 3.48 -6.07
CA ASN A 136 13.37 3.70 -5.59
C ASN A 136 13.57 3.21 -4.15
N GLN A 137 14.37 2.15 -4.01
CA GLN A 137 14.64 1.49 -2.72
C GLN A 137 15.44 2.36 -1.74
N GLU A 138 16.18 3.38 -2.20
CA GLU A 138 16.82 4.34 -1.29
C GLU A 138 15.80 5.33 -0.73
N VAL A 139 14.85 5.76 -1.55
CA VAL A 139 13.78 6.68 -1.13
C VAL A 139 12.82 5.98 -0.16
N LEU A 140 12.41 4.75 -0.46
CA LEU A 140 11.59 3.94 0.47
C LEU A 140 12.30 3.74 1.81
N PHE A 141 13.60 3.48 1.79
CA PHE A 141 14.39 3.35 3.01
C PHE A 141 14.48 4.65 3.80
N ASP A 142 14.68 5.78 3.12
CA ASP A 142 14.70 7.09 3.77
C ASP A 142 13.35 7.42 4.44
N ILE A 143 12.23 7.18 3.74
CA ILE A 143 10.88 7.32 4.30
C ILE A 143 10.71 6.42 5.52
N ALA A 144 11.08 5.14 5.40
CA ALA A 144 10.94 4.16 6.47
C ALA A 144 11.74 4.49 7.74
N ARG A 145 12.79 5.32 7.63
CA ARG A 145 13.60 5.75 8.78
C ARG A 145 13.17 7.08 9.38
N HIS A 146 12.75 8.01 8.53
CA HIS A 146 12.70 9.42 8.92
C HIS A 146 11.29 10.02 8.89
N ALA A 147 10.29 9.34 8.31
CA ALA A 147 8.94 9.86 8.32
C ALA A 147 8.41 10.00 9.75
N ALA A 148 7.80 11.15 10.06
CA ALA A 148 7.31 11.45 11.40
C ALA A 148 6.18 10.51 11.84
N ASP A 149 5.30 10.14 10.91
CA ASP A 149 4.19 9.23 11.16
C ASP A 149 4.64 7.77 11.04
N PHE A 150 4.40 6.97 12.08
CA PHE A 150 4.75 5.55 12.08
C PHE A 150 3.95 4.76 11.02
N TYR A 151 2.74 5.19 10.66
CA TYR A 151 1.99 4.55 9.57
C TYR A 151 2.73 4.69 8.25
N VAL A 152 3.26 5.89 7.94
CA VAL A 152 4.07 6.14 6.75
C VAL A 152 5.36 5.30 6.77
N ARG A 153 6.03 5.21 7.93
CA ARG A 153 7.23 4.35 8.06
C ARG A 153 6.89 2.88 7.79
N THR A 154 5.84 2.35 8.42
CA THR A 154 5.42 0.95 8.24
C THR A 154 4.96 0.64 6.82
N ASP A 155 4.29 1.56 6.13
CA ASP A 155 3.93 1.40 4.73
C ASP A 155 5.18 1.29 3.86
N ALA A 156 6.15 2.20 4.02
CA ALA A 156 7.40 2.15 3.27
C ALA A 156 8.17 0.83 3.50
N ILE A 157 8.22 0.33 4.74
CA ILE A 157 8.85 -0.96 5.08
C ILE A 157 8.31 -2.11 4.24
N ARG A 158 7.00 -2.16 3.97
CA ARG A 158 6.38 -3.24 3.20
C ARG A 158 6.85 -3.31 1.75
N HIS A 159 7.48 -2.25 1.24
CA HIS A 159 8.00 -2.15 -0.11
C HIS A 159 9.54 -2.23 -0.19
N ILE A 160 10.24 -2.36 0.94
CA ILE A 160 11.70 -2.55 0.98
C ILE A 160 12.02 -4.04 0.76
N VAL A 161 12.94 -4.32 -0.17
CA VAL A 161 13.36 -5.70 -0.47
C VAL A 161 14.71 -6.08 0.12
N ASP A 162 15.53 -5.11 0.54
CA ASP A 162 16.85 -5.36 1.13
C ASP A 162 16.73 -5.70 2.61
N GLU A 163 16.98 -6.97 2.95
CA GLU A 163 16.92 -7.45 4.34
C GLU A 163 17.92 -6.74 5.28
N ASN A 164 19.05 -6.22 4.79
CA ASN A 164 19.98 -5.47 5.65
C ASN A 164 19.37 -4.14 6.09
N LYS A 165 18.67 -3.46 5.18
CA LYS A 165 17.95 -2.21 5.49
C LYS A 165 16.79 -2.46 6.45
N LEU A 166 16.05 -3.54 6.24
CA LEU A 166 15.00 -3.98 7.16
C LEU A 166 15.57 -4.30 8.54
N ALA A 167 16.70 -5.03 8.61
CA ALA A 167 17.38 -5.33 9.86
C ALA A 167 17.87 -4.06 10.58
N GLU A 168 18.35 -3.06 9.83
CA GLU A 168 18.73 -1.78 10.41
C GLU A 168 17.54 -1.06 11.07
N ILE A 169 16.39 -1.02 10.39
CA ILE A 169 15.15 -0.45 10.95
C ILE A 169 14.69 -1.26 12.17
N ALA A 170 14.70 -2.59 12.08
CA ALA A 170 14.33 -3.51 13.15
C ALA A 170 15.19 -3.36 14.41
N CYS A 171 16.41 -2.83 14.31
CA CYS A 171 17.29 -2.61 15.47
C CYS A 171 17.23 -1.20 16.05
N CYS A 172 16.75 -0.21 15.28
CA CYS A 172 17.04 1.20 15.56
C CYS A 172 15.81 2.13 15.55
N ASP A 173 14.64 1.74 15.03
CA ASP A 173 13.47 2.63 15.07
C ASP A 173 13.00 2.84 16.53
N ASP A 174 12.64 4.07 16.89
CA ASP A 174 12.19 4.39 18.24
C ASP A 174 10.85 3.71 18.59
N ASP A 175 10.02 3.42 17.59
CA ASP A 175 8.71 2.79 17.76
C ASP A 175 8.80 1.26 17.64
N TYR A 176 8.40 0.56 18.71
CA TYR A 176 8.44 -0.92 18.76
C TYR A 176 7.56 -1.57 17.69
N TYR A 177 6.45 -0.94 17.29
CA TYR A 177 5.58 -1.46 16.25
C TYR A 177 6.27 -1.38 14.89
N VAL A 178 7.01 -0.31 14.61
CA VAL A 178 7.80 -0.17 13.37
C VAL A 178 8.91 -1.22 13.32
N ARG A 179 9.64 -1.42 14.43
CA ARG A 179 10.66 -2.48 14.53
C ARG A 179 10.05 -3.87 14.30
N ALA A 180 8.90 -4.15 14.93
CA ALA A 180 8.18 -5.40 14.74
C ALA A 180 7.76 -5.61 13.28
N ILE A 181 7.23 -4.59 12.59
CA ILE A 181 6.88 -4.67 11.16
C ILE A 181 8.13 -4.97 10.32
N ALA A 182 9.27 -4.32 10.57
CA ALA A 182 10.51 -4.62 9.87
C ALA A 182 10.95 -6.09 10.06
N VAL A 183 10.86 -6.61 11.29
CA VAL A 183 11.10 -8.04 11.59
C VAL A 183 10.21 -8.96 10.75
N GLN A 184 8.96 -8.57 10.46
CA GLN A 184 8.05 -9.41 9.68
C GLN A 184 8.52 -9.67 8.25
N HIS A 185 9.39 -8.80 7.73
CA HIS A 185 9.91 -8.85 6.37
C HIS A 185 11.34 -9.39 6.29
N ILE A 186 11.96 -9.79 7.40
CA ILE A 186 13.29 -10.42 7.43
C ILE A 186 13.14 -11.94 7.45
N LYS A 187 13.95 -12.64 6.65
CA LYS A 187 14.00 -14.11 6.61
C LYS A 187 15.32 -14.68 7.12
N ASN A 188 16.37 -13.88 7.11
CA ASN A 188 17.67 -14.31 7.58
C ASN A 188 17.66 -14.59 9.10
N ASP A 189 17.87 -15.85 9.49
CA ASP A 189 17.89 -16.28 10.89
C ASP A 189 18.95 -15.56 11.74
N ASP A 190 20.11 -15.20 11.18
CA ASP A 190 21.15 -14.47 11.95
C ASP A 190 20.71 -13.05 12.28
N MET A 191 20.00 -12.38 11.36
CA MET A 191 19.42 -11.05 11.60
C MET A 191 18.28 -11.12 12.60
N LEU A 192 17.36 -12.06 12.43
CA LEU A 192 16.24 -12.29 13.35
C LEU A 192 16.75 -12.62 14.75
N TYR A 193 17.74 -13.49 14.87
CA TYR A 193 18.34 -13.85 16.16
C TYR A 193 18.96 -12.65 16.87
N LYS A 194 19.69 -11.78 16.15
CA LYS A 194 20.21 -10.55 16.74
C LYS A 194 19.12 -9.65 17.31
N VAL A 195 17.98 -9.53 16.62
CA VAL A 195 16.82 -8.78 17.16
C VAL A 195 16.23 -9.50 18.37
N ALA A 196 16.03 -10.81 18.27
CA ALA A 196 15.42 -11.64 19.30
C ALA A 196 16.17 -11.64 20.64
N ILE A 197 17.48 -11.41 20.66
CA ILE A 197 18.26 -11.39 21.91
C ILE A 197 18.60 -9.98 22.41
N ASN A 198 18.40 -8.92 21.61
CA ASN A 198 18.84 -7.56 21.95
C ASN A 198 17.71 -6.53 22.04
N ASP A 199 16.54 -6.75 21.42
CA ASP A 199 15.47 -5.73 21.45
C ASP A 199 14.93 -5.54 22.86
N SER A 200 14.74 -4.29 23.27
CA SER A 200 14.18 -3.96 24.58
C SER A 200 12.72 -4.37 24.77
N ASP A 201 11.96 -4.49 23.68
CA ASP A 201 10.53 -4.78 23.73
C ASP A 201 10.26 -6.26 23.46
N TYR A 202 9.58 -6.91 24.41
CA TYR A 202 9.26 -8.34 24.33
C TYR A 202 8.41 -8.70 23.10
N TYR A 203 7.56 -7.78 22.61
CA TYR A 203 6.76 -7.99 21.41
C TYR A 203 7.65 -8.13 20.18
N VAL A 204 8.68 -7.29 20.04
CA VAL A 204 9.64 -7.36 18.92
C VAL A 204 10.47 -8.64 19.02
N ARG A 205 10.99 -8.97 20.21
CA ARG A 205 11.74 -10.23 20.41
C ARG A 205 10.89 -11.46 20.09
N LYS A 206 9.62 -11.47 20.51
CA LYS A 206 8.66 -12.53 20.19
C LYS A 206 8.43 -12.65 18.68
N GLU A 207 8.20 -11.53 17.98
CA GLU A 207 8.00 -11.54 16.51
C GLU A 207 9.24 -12.09 15.78
N ALA A 208 10.44 -11.81 16.30
CA ALA A 208 11.67 -12.37 15.76
C ALA A 208 11.78 -13.88 16.03
N ALA A 209 11.58 -14.31 17.28
CA ALA A 209 11.57 -15.72 17.66
C ALA A 209 10.55 -16.56 16.87
N LEU A 210 9.39 -15.97 16.57
CA LEU A 210 8.34 -16.60 15.75
C LEU A 210 8.81 -16.95 14.33
N ARG A 211 9.84 -16.28 13.81
CA ARG A 211 10.31 -16.43 12.42
C ARG A 211 11.62 -17.18 12.29
N ILE A 212 12.37 -17.35 13.38
CA ILE A 212 13.63 -18.09 13.37
C ILE A 212 13.35 -19.57 13.13
N THR A 213 14.10 -20.18 12.22
CA THR A 213 14.02 -21.64 11.95
C THR A 213 15.20 -22.43 12.52
N ASN A 214 16.31 -21.76 12.81
CA ASN A 214 17.49 -22.37 13.40
C ASN A 214 17.24 -22.81 14.84
N ASN A 215 17.11 -24.12 15.03
CA ASN A 215 16.86 -24.72 16.35
C ASN A 215 17.89 -24.35 17.43
N LYS A 216 19.15 -24.03 17.09
CA LYS A 216 20.14 -23.59 18.08
C LYS A 216 19.84 -22.18 18.60
N TYR A 217 19.43 -21.28 17.71
CA TYR A 217 19.01 -19.93 18.08
C TYR A 217 17.71 -19.95 18.91
N LEU A 218 16.74 -20.76 18.50
CA LEU A 218 15.52 -20.97 19.27
C LEU A 218 15.82 -21.54 20.67
N TYR A 219 16.69 -22.54 20.76
CA TYR A 219 17.10 -23.10 22.05
C TYR A 219 17.75 -22.04 22.95
N ASP A 220 18.64 -21.21 22.40
CA ASP A 220 19.27 -20.13 23.17
C ASP A 220 18.22 -19.14 23.72
N ILE A 221 17.25 -18.73 22.90
CA ILE A 221 16.16 -17.85 23.32
C ILE A 221 15.30 -18.51 24.42
N VAL A 222 15.01 -19.81 24.32
CA VAL A 222 14.29 -20.55 25.38
C VAL A 222 15.04 -20.52 26.71
N GLN A 223 16.37 -20.59 26.69
CA GLN A 223 17.18 -20.63 27.91
C GLN A 223 17.37 -19.24 28.54
N HIS A 224 17.41 -18.17 27.72
CA HIS A 224 17.94 -16.89 28.18
C HIS A 224 16.98 -15.69 28.10
N ASP A 225 15.89 -15.73 27.31
CA ASP A 225 14.96 -14.60 27.28
C ASP A 225 14.27 -14.43 28.64
N GLU A 226 14.13 -13.20 29.09
CA GLU A 226 13.48 -12.86 30.36
C GLU A 226 11.94 -13.04 30.31
N ASP A 227 11.34 -12.94 29.13
CA ASP A 227 9.90 -12.97 28.94
C ASP A 227 9.40 -14.38 28.59
N ALA A 228 8.49 -14.89 29.42
CA ALA A 228 7.97 -16.24 29.28
C ALA A 228 7.21 -16.48 27.95
N TYR A 229 6.61 -15.44 27.35
CA TYR A 229 5.96 -15.56 26.04
C TYR A 229 6.99 -15.69 24.93
N VAL A 230 8.09 -14.95 24.98
CA VAL A 230 9.18 -15.08 24.00
C VAL A 230 9.80 -16.48 24.08
N ARG A 231 10.16 -16.93 25.30
CA ARG A 231 10.68 -18.30 25.53
C ARG A 231 9.73 -19.36 25.00
N ARG A 232 8.44 -19.22 25.29
CA ARG A 232 7.42 -20.16 24.81
C ARG A 232 7.30 -20.17 23.28
N THR A 233 7.25 -19.00 22.64
CA THR A 233 7.20 -18.90 21.18
C THR A 233 8.43 -19.54 20.53
N ALA A 234 9.61 -19.32 21.09
CA ALA A 234 10.82 -19.98 20.61
C ALA A 234 10.73 -21.51 20.74
N LEU A 235 10.26 -22.02 21.89
CA LEU A 235 10.05 -23.47 22.10
C LEU A 235 9.06 -24.06 21.09
N GLU A 236 7.93 -23.41 20.87
CA GLU A 236 6.88 -23.88 19.95
C GLU A 236 7.38 -23.98 18.49
N ASN A 237 8.46 -23.26 18.14
CA ASN A 237 9.10 -23.32 16.82
C ASN A 237 10.25 -24.35 16.73
N ILE A 238 10.66 -24.98 17.83
CA ILE A 238 11.72 -26.00 17.80
C ILE A 238 11.18 -27.29 17.18
N THR A 239 11.87 -27.77 16.16
CA THR A 239 11.58 -29.02 15.46
C THR A 239 12.61 -30.12 15.75
N ASP A 240 13.77 -29.76 16.32
CA ASP A 240 14.80 -30.73 16.70
C ASP A 240 14.40 -31.51 17.95
N THR A 241 14.13 -32.80 17.79
CA THR A 241 13.66 -33.69 18.86
C THR A 241 14.69 -33.91 19.96
N ALA A 242 15.99 -33.80 19.66
CA ALA A 242 17.03 -33.91 20.68
C ALA A 242 17.02 -32.67 21.60
N ILE A 243 16.84 -31.49 21.03
CA ILE A 243 16.68 -30.24 21.78
C ILE A 243 15.38 -30.27 22.60
N LEU A 244 14.26 -30.68 22.01
CA LEU A 244 13.00 -30.83 22.74
C LEU A 244 13.14 -31.79 23.93
N LYS A 245 13.84 -32.92 23.74
CA LYS A 245 14.11 -33.88 24.82
C LYS A 245 14.92 -33.25 25.94
N GLU A 246 15.98 -32.52 25.59
CA GLU A 246 16.81 -31.82 26.57
C GLU A 246 15.98 -30.82 27.41
N ILE A 247 15.18 -29.96 26.77
CA ILE A 247 14.29 -29.01 27.48
C ILE A 247 13.31 -29.78 28.38
N SER A 248 12.73 -30.87 27.87
CA SER A 248 11.72 -31.67 28.58
C SER A 248 12.25 -32.29 29.88
N GLU A 249 13.54 -32.60 29.93
CA GLU A 249 14.20 -33.28 31.04
C GLU A 249 14.89 -32.31 32.01
N LYS A 250 15.42 -31.18 31.50
CA LYS A 250 16.33 -30.31 32.26
C LYS A 250 15.84 -28.88 32.51
N ASP A 251 14.85 -28.37 31.77
CA ASP A 251 14.42 -26.98 31.91
C ASP A 251 13.77 -26.75 33.29
N GLU A 252 14.19 -25.69 33.98
CA GLU A 252 13.68 -25.33 35.31
C GLU A 252 12.23 -24.84 35.24
N ASP A 253 11.83 -24.26 34.10
CA ASP A 253 10.44 -23.88 33.87
C ASP A 253 9.59 -25.12 33.56
N ARG A 254 8.83 -25.54 34.58
CA ARG A 254 7.95 -26.71 34.50
C ARG A 254 6.91 -26.62 33.38
N LEU A 255 6.49 -25.40 33.01
CA LEU A 255 5.54 -25.22 31.91
C LEU A 255 6.23 -25.50 30.58
N LEU A 256 7.41 -24.94 30.34
CA LEU A 256 8.18 -25.20 29.12
C LEU A 256 8.59 -26.67 29.00
N ALA A 257 9.08 -27.28 30.08
CA ALA A 257 9.39 -28.71 30.10
C ALA A 257 8.16 -29.58 29.78
N ARG A 258 6.96 -29.18 30.24
CA ARG A 258 5.70 -29.88 29.92
C ARG A 258 5.30 -29.70 28.45
N ILE A 259 5.45 -28.51 27.88
CA ILE A 259 5.17 -28.24 26.47
C ILE A 259 6.11 -29.07 25.58
N ALA A 260 7.42 -29.07 25.88
CA ALA A 260 8.41 -29.87 25.15
C ALA A 260 8.08 -31.38 25.18
N ARG A 261 7.66 -31.92 26.34
CA ARG A 261 7.18 -33.32 26.44
C ARG A 261 5.95 -33.59 25.57
N GLN A 262 5.06 -32.61 25.41
CA GLN A 262 3.88 -32.78 24.57
C GLN A 262 4.26 -32.76 23.09
N MET A 263 5.09 -31.81 22.66
CA MET A 263 5.58 -31.72 21.28
C MET A 263 6.30 -33.01 20.84
N LEU A 264 7.08 -33.64 21.72
CA LEU A 264 7.71 -34.95 21.44
C LEU A 264 6.69 -36.07 21.21
N LYS A 265 5.59 -36.09 21.97
CA LYS A 265 4.53 -37.09 21.78
C LYS A 265 3.82 -36.87 20.45
N ASP A 266 3.51 -35.62 20.13
CA ASP A 266 2.82 -35.25 18.90
C ASP A 266 3.67 -35.63 17.68
N ALA A 267 4.98 -35.33 17.70
CA ALA A 267 5.92 -35.73 16.65
C ALA A 267 5.99 -37.26 16.46
N SER A 268 5.99 -38.05 17.55
CA SER A 268 6.01 -39.52 17.45
C SER A 268 4.73 -40.11 16.86
N GLN A 269 3.58 -39.45 17.06
CA GLN A 269 2.30 -39.90 16.49
C GLN A 269 2.18 -39.59 15.00
N GLU A 270 2.80 -38.51 14.53
CA GLU A 270 2.84 -38.17 13.10
C GLU A 270 3.71 -39.17 12.32
N GLU A 271 4.84 -39.62 12.88
CA GLU A 271 5.69 -40.65 12.26
C GLU A 271 5.01 -42.01 12.14
N ASP A 272 4.16 -42.40 13.11
CA ASP A 272 3.40 -43.66 13.08
C ASP A 272 2.23 -43.66 12.06
N HIS A 273 1.90 -42.49 11.48
CA HIS A 273 0.77 -42.29 10.57
C HIS A 273 1.15 -41.86 9.13
N ALA A 274 2.43 -41.65 8.84
CA ALA A 274 2.97 -41.30 7.52
C ALA A 274 3.47 -42.53 6.73
#